data_AF-X1IHD7-F1
#
_entry.id   AF-X1IHD7-F1
#
_cell.length_a   1.000
_cell.length_b   1.000
_cell.length_c   1.000
_cell.angle_alpha   90.00
_cell.angle_beta   90.00
_cell.angle_gamma   90.00
#
_symmetry.space_group_name_H-M   'P 1'
#
loop_
_entity.id
_entity.type
_entity.pdbx_description
1 polymer ?
#
loop_
_entity_poly.entity_id
_entity_poly.type
_entity_poly.pdbx_seq_one_letter_code
_entity_poly.pdbx_strand_id
1 'polypeptide(L)'
;DPLLGWLYNYVQKSETFFDALYETRDTPQKDPFDENPVRVFRSVGTTVFKSGWDADDFNFVMRTGPFYNHQHIDQGTFWLSDRGSLFLEERHGSTYYDDPLYQPWYTQPIAHSTILIDHNHQSQQVGDHLVMADGFDDYAFISHFLDGENAAFTSGDIGRLYWGKVKSMQRNVLYLKPRTLLMLDTIYPAENDVDVTLLYQTAHLGDITAGNTMSTISKDGNTLFIRHLYPENTEVEAVETPHYLYTLQRE
;
A
#
# COMPACT_ATOMS: atom_id res chain seq x y z
N ASP A 1 14.15 11.16 -22.22
CA ASP A 1 14.11 9.80 -21.66
C ASP A 1 13.20 8.96 -22.56
N PRO A 2 13.71 7.89 -23.20
CA PRO A 2 12.91 7.04 -24.08
C PRO A 2 11.70 6.36 -23.41
N LEU A 3 11.78 6.06 -22.11
CA LEU A 3 10.66 5.46 -21.38
C LEU A 3 9.53 6.48 -21.20
N LEU A 4 9.85 7.74 -20.89
CA LEU A 4 8.86 8.82 -20.82
C LEU A 4 8.24 9.11 -22.19
N GLY A 5 9.03 9.08 -23.26
CA GLY A 5 8.54 9.21 -24.63
C GLY A 5 7.54 8.10 -24.98
N TRP A 6 7.85 6.85 -24.63
CA TRP A 6 6.92 5.74 -24.78
C TRP A 6 5.67 5.92 -23.91
N LEU A 7 5.81 6.23 -22.62
CA LEU A 7 4.68 6.35 -21.69
C LEU A 7 3.68 7.40 -22.18
N TYR A 8 4.17 8.58 -22.56
CA TYR A 8 3.34 9.66 -23.09
C TYR A 8 2.50 9.19 -24.29
N ASN A 9 3.13 8.57 -25.30
CA ASN A 9 2.43 8.07 -26.48
C ASN A 9 1.49 6.89 -26.18
N TYR A 10 1.87 6.01 -25.24
CA TYR A 10 1.09 4.83 -24.87
C TYR A 10 -0.21 5.18 -24.14
N VAL A 11 -0.19 6.21 -23.27
CA VAL A 11 -1.37 6.63 -22.50
C VAL A 11 -2.20 7.72 -23.18
N GLN A 12 -1.67 8.36 -24.22
CA GLN A 12 -2.36 9.42 -24.95
C GLN A 12 -3.61 8.87 -25.64
N LYS A 13 -4.78 9.42 -25.27
CA LYS A 13 -6.07 9.06 -25.88
C LYS A 13 -6.51 10.02 -26.98
N SER A 14 -6.01 11.26 -26.94
CA SER A 14 -6.33 12.33 -27.87
C SER A 14 -5.26 13.43 -27.80
N GLU A 15 -5.19 14.28 -28.84
CA GLU A 15 -4.32 15.47 -28.79
C GLU A 15 -4.84 16.52 -27.80
N THR A 16 -3.89 17.22 -27.17
CA THR A 16 -4.09 18.30 -26.22
C THR A 16 -3.50 19.60 -26.74
N PHE A 17 -3.87 20.73 -26.12
CA PHE A 17 -3.24 22.01 -26.42
C PHE A 17 -1.72 22.00 -26.21
N PHE A 18 -1.23 21.23 -25.24
CA PHE A 18 0.22 21.11 -25.00
C PHE A 18 0.94 20.38 -26.13
N ASP A 19 0.27 19.47 -26.83
CA ASP A 19 0.84 18.71 -27.95
C ASP A 19 1.03 19.62 -29.18
N ALA A 20 0.21 20.68 -29.29
CA ALA A 20 0.39 21.74 -30.29
C ALA A 20 1.54 22.70 -29.94
N LEU A 21 1.85 22.86 -28.65
CA LEU A 21 2.92 23.73 -28.18
C LEU A 21 4.29 23.03 -28.12
N TYR A 22 4.31 21.73 -27.86
CA TYR A 22 5.51 20.93 -27.71
C TYR A 22 5.51 19.78 -28.73
N GLU A 23 6.44 19.85 -29.68
CA GLU A 23 6.62 18.78 -30.67
C GLU A 23 7.26 17.55 -30.02
N THR A 24 6.48 16.47 -29.92
CA THR A 24 6.88 15.22 -29.27
C THR A 24 6.96 14.04 -30.23
N ARG A 25 6.60 14.22 -31.51
CA ARG A 25 6.46 13.13 -32.50
C ARG A 25 7.73 12.30 -32.68
N ASP A 26 8.88 12.95 -32.72
CA ASP A 26 10.18 12.30 -32.94
C ASP A 26 10.91 11.99 -31.62
N THR A 27 10.22 12.09 -30.48
CA THR A 27 10.81 11.73 -29.18
C THR A 27 11.17 10.25 -29.20
N PRO A 28 12.41 9.86 -28.83
CA PRO A 28 12.78 8.45 -28.71
C PRO A 28 11.82 7.70 -27.79
N GLN A 29 11.50 6.46 -28.13
CA GLN A 29 10.59 5.60 -27.37
C GLN A 29 11.26 4.26 -27.06
N LYS A 30 11.04 3.75 -25.85
CA LYS A 30 11.41 2.39 -25.45
C LYS A 30 10.29 1.84 -24.58
N ASP A 31 9.65 0.77 -25.02
CA ASP A 31 8.63 0.10 -24.20
C ASP A 31 9.28 -0.63 -23.00
N PRO A 32 8.58 -0.72 -21.85
CA PRO A 32 9.10 -1.37 -20.65
C PRO A 32 8.69 -2.83 -20.52
N PHE A 33 7.97 -3.42 -21.49
CA PHE A 33 7.27 -4.69 -21.26
C PHE A 33 8.20 -5.91 -21.19
N ASP A 34 9.41 -5.80 -21.73
CA ASP A 34 10.48 -6.80 -21.54
C ASP A 34 11.26 -6.59 -20.23
N GLU A 35 11.01 -5.50 -19.49
CA GLU A 35 11.70 -5.25 -18.23
C GLU A 35 11.14 -6.10 -17.10
N ASN A 36 12.03 -6.51 -16.19
CA ASN A 36 11.63 -7.16 -14.96
C ASN A 36 10.65 -6.27 -14.17
N PRO A 37 9.41 -6.75 -13.90
CA PRO A 37 8.34 -5.93 -13.36
C PRO A 37 8.43 -5.79 -11.82
N VAL A 38 9.42 -6.43 -11.17
CA VAL A 38 9.76 -6.21 -9.77
C VAL A 38 10.69 -5.00 -9.65
N ARG A 39 10.30 -4.03 -8.81
CA ARG A 39 11.02 -2.76 -8.64
C ARG A 39 10.99 -2.27 -7.19
N VAL A 40 12.05 -1.57 -6.81
CA VAL A 40 12.15 -0.85 -5.54
C VAL A 40 12.53 0.59 -5.77
N PHE A 41 11.81 1.51 -5.15
CA PHE A 41 12.05 2.94 -5.17
C PHE A 41 12.46 3.38 -3.77
N ARG A 42 13.74 3.17 -3.43
CA ARG A 42 14.24 3.35 -2.06
C ARG A 42 14.00 4.75 -1.49
N SER A 43 14.18 5.80 -2.30
CA SER A 43 14.03 7.18 -1.85
C SER A 43 12.61 7.50 -1.40
N VAL A 44 11.59 7.03 -2.12
CA VAL A 44 10.17 7.23 -1.73
C VAL A 44 9.64 6.09 -0.85
N GLY A 45 10.42 5.02 -0.70
CA GLY A 45 10.10 3.82 0.07
C GLY A 45 8.97 2.98 -0.50
N THR A 46 8.88 2.85 -1.83
CA THR A 46 7.86 2.00 -2.47
C THR A 46 8.49 0.73 -3.03
N THR A 47 7.92 -0.43 -2.70
CA THR A 47 8.23 -1.71 -3.35
C THR A 47 7.07 -2.12 -4.24
N VAL A 48 7.37 -2.63 -5.44
CA VAL A 48 6.40 -3.15 -6.41
C VAL A 48 6.79 -4.58 -6.78
N PHE A 49 5.86 -5.51 -6.58
CA PHE A 49 5.95 -6.90 -7.02
C PHE A 49 4.87 -7.18 -8.05
N LYS A 50 5.28 -7.62 -9.24
CA LYS A 50 4.37 -7.92 -10.34
C LYS A 50 4.73 -9.24 -11.00
N SER A 51 3.74 -9.98 -11.50
CA SER A 51 4.01 -11.19 -12.31
C SER A 51 4.33 -10.89 -13.77
N GLY A 52 3.95 -9.71 -14.26
CA GLY A 52 4.11 -9.27 -15.65
C GLY A 52 3.55 -7.86 -15.85
N TRP A 53 3.19 -7.53 -17.09
CA TRP A 53 2.72 -6.20 -17.50
C TRP A 53 1.28 -6.16 -18.01
N ASP A 54 0.59 -7.30 -18.07
CA ASP A 54 -0.78 -7.43 -18.56
C ASP A 54 -1.82 -7.01 -17.50
N ALA A 55 -3.05 -6.75 -17.93
CA ALA A 55 -4.13 -6.29 -17.04
C ALA A 55 -4.52 -7.31 -15.95
N ASP A 56 -4.30 -8.61 -16.21
CA ASP A 56 -4.64 -9.71 -15.31
C ASP A 56 -3.48 -10.18 -14.43
N ASP A 57 -2.31 -9.54 -14.56
CA ASP A 57 -1.14 -9.87 -13.78
C ASP A 57 -1.30 -9.52 -12.31
N PHE A 58 -0.66 -10.32 -11.47
CA PHE A 58 -0.50 -10.04 -10.06
C PHE A 58 0.25 -8.72 -9.90
N ASN A 59 -0.24 -7.86 -9.00
CA ASN A 59 0.40 -6.61 -8.63
C ASN A 59 0.22 -6.38 -7.14
N PHE A 60 1.34 -6.29 -6.43
CA PHE A 60 1.42 -5.92 -5.03
C PHE A 60 2.33 -4.71 -4.87
N VAL A 61 1.84 -3.70 -4.16
CA VAL A 61 2.60 -2.48 -3.88
C VAL A 61 2.61 -2.28 -2.37
N MET A 62 3.76 -1.94 -1.81
CA MET A 62 3.90 -1.63 -0.38
C MET A 62 4.71 -0.36 -0.20
N ARG A 63 4.30 0.48 0.75
CA ARG A 63 4.99 1.72 1.10
C ARG A 63 5.58 1.65 2.52
N THR A 64 6.88 1.86 2.62
CA THR A 64 7.67 1.97 3.85
C THR A 64 8.80 2.96 3.62
N GLY A 65 8.50 4.26 3.75
CA GLY A 65 9.36 5.34 3.27
C GLY A 65 9.20 6.67 4.00
N PRO A 66 10.05 7.65 3.69
CA PRO A 66 9.92 9.00 4.24
C PRO A 66 8.61 9.66 3.83
N PHE A 67 8.18 10.61 4.65
CA PHE A 67 6.94 11.33 4.42
C PHE A 67 7.13 12.49 3.44
N TYR A 68 6.13 12.73 2.61
CA TYR A 68 6.00 13.85 1.69
C TYR A 68 4.64 14.51 1.89
N ASN A 69 4.48 15.74 1.40
CA ASN A 69 3.32 16.59 1.70
C ASN A 69 1.94 15.90 1.59
N HIS A 70 1.51 15.48 0.39
CA HIS A 70 0.15 14.95 0.16
C HIS A 70 -0.03 13.47 0.52
N GLN A 71 0.80 12.94 1.42
CA GLN A 71 0.70 11.55 1.86
C GLN A 71 -0.20 11.43 3.10
N HIS A 72 -0.74 10.23 3.29
CA HIS A 72 -1.44 9.86 4.50
C HIS A 72 -0.45 9.29 5.53
N ILE A 73 -0.93 9.13 6.77
CA ILE A 73 -0.21 8.48 7.86
C ILE A 73 -0.52 6.97 7.80
N ASP A 74 0.16 6.28 6.89
CA ASP A 74 -0.22 4.95 6.39
C ASP A 74 0.99 4.01 6.26
N GLN A 75 2.04 4.21 7.04
CA GLN A 75 3.31 3.53 6.82
C GLN A 75 3.16 2.03 7.01
N GLY A 76 3.72 1.25 6.08
CA GLY A 76 3.46 -0.18 5.97
C GLY A 76 2.27 -0.53 5.08
N THR A 77 1.47 0.44 4.60
CA THR A 77 0.31 0.17 3.74
C THR A 77 0.68 -0.64 2.51
N PHE A 78 -0.28 -1.46 2.06
CA PHE A 78 -0.13 -2.27 0.87
C PHE A 78 -1.44 -2.41 0.08
N TRP A 79 -1.25 -2.63 -1.22
CA TRP A 79 -2.31 -2.81 -2.20
C TRP A 79 -2.08 -4.08 -2.99
N LEU A 80 -3.16 -4.70 -3.44
CA LEU A 80 -3.10 -5.95 -4.18
C LEU A 80 -4.19 -6.00 -5.24
N SER A 81 -3.79 -6.23 -6.49
CA SER A 81 -4.67 -6.65 -7.57
C SER A 81 -4.18 -7.94 -8.20
N ASP A 82 -5.09 -8.77 -8.67
CA ASP A 82 -4.78 -10.02 -9.38
C ASP A 82 -5.97 -10.42 -10.25
N ARG A 83 -5.73 -10.93 -11.47
CA ARG A 83 -6.79 -11.40 -12.41
C ARG A 83 -7.83 -10.32 -12.73
N GLY A 84 -7.39 -9.08 -12.87
CA GLY A 84 -8.28 -7.95 -13.16
C GLY A 84 -9.10 -7.46 -11.96
N SER A 85 -9.01 -8.12 -10.80
CA SER A 85 -9.68 -7.70 -9.56
C SER A 85 -8.73 -6.93 -8.66
N LEU A 86 -9.19 -5.79 -8.17
CA LEU A 86 -8.49 -4.99 -7.16
C LEU A 86 -8.98 -5.43 -5.77
N PHE A 87 -8.23 -6.30 -5.08
CA PHE A 87 -8.66 -6.91 -3.82
C PHE A 87 -8.39 -6.05 -2.59
N LEU A 88 -7.22 -5.40 -2.55
CA LEU A 88 -6.81 -4.53 -1.46
C LEU A 88 -6.51 -3.16 -2.02
N GLU A 89 -7.29 -2.17 -1.60
CA GLU A 89 -7.34 -0.84 -2.22
C GLU A 89 -7.38 0.29 -1.19
N GLU A 90 -7.04 1.49 -1.63
CA GLU A 90 -7.25 2.69 -0.83
C GLU A 90 -8.73 3.05 -0.75
N ARG A 91 -9.12 3.63 0.39
CA ARG A 91 -10.45 4.20 0.54
C ARG A 91 -10.63 5.40 -0.37
N HIS A 92 -11.87 5.60 -0.81
CA HIS A 92 -12.26 6.74 -1.64
C HIS A 92 -13.47 7.46 -1.06
N GLY A 93 -13.80 8.62 -1.63
CA GLY A 93 -15.03 9.36 -1.30
C GLY A 93 -14.87 10.46 -0.26
N SER A 94 -13.66 10.72 0.22
CA SER A 94 -13.38 11.87 1.09
C SER A 94 -12.96 13.10 0.30
N THR A 95 -13.32 14.28 0.81
CA THR A 95 -12.99 15.58 0.24
C THR A 95 -12.26 16.42 1.26
N TYR A 96 -10.93 16.44 1.18
CA TYR A 96 -10.00 17.21 2.00
C TYR A 96 -10.64 18.13 3.05
N TYR A 97 -11.06 19.34 2.66
CA TYR A 97 -11.58 20.35 3.58
C TYR A 97 -13.07 20.20 3.91
N ASP A 98 -13.87 19.59 3.03
CA ASP A 98 -15.33 19.52 3.17
C ASP A 98 -15.78 18.30 3.98
N ASP A 99 -14.91 17.31 4.14
CA ASP A 99 -15.20 16.09 4.88
C ASP A 99 -14.63 16.15 6.30
N PRO A 100 -15.47 16.21 7.35
CA PRO A 100 -15.00 16.23 8.74
C PRO A 100 -14.24 14.96 9.14
N LEU A 101 -14.38 13.85 8.39
CA LEU A 101 -13.65 12.61 8.62
C LEU A 101 -12.29 12.57 7.91
N TYR A 102 -11.95 13.57 7.10
CA TYR A 102 -10.70 13.57 6.34
C TYR A 102 -9.47 13.48 7.25
N GLN A 103 -9.33 14.41 8.18
CA GLN A 103 -8.19 14.43 9.11
C GLN A 103 -8.24 13.35 10.21
N PRO A 104 -9.36 13.16 10.93
CA PRO A 104 -9.36 12.24 12.08
C PRO A 104 -9.47 10.76 11.69
N TRP A 105 -9.79 10.44 10.43
CA TRP A 105 -9.99 9.07 9.96
C TRP A 105 -9.33 8.78 8.60
N TYR A 106 -9.68 9.49 7.53
CA TYR A 106 -9.29 9.14 6.15
C TYR A 106 -7.78 9.14 5.91
N THR A 107 -7.07 10.06 6.56
CA THR A 107 -5.60 10.20 6.48
C THR A 107 -4.86 9.44 7.58
N GLN A 108 -5.58 8.72 8.43
CA GLN A 108 -5.05 8.04 9.61
C GLN A 108 -4.91 6.53 9.35
N PRO A 109 -4.04 5.82 10.09
CA PRO A 109 -3.75 4.40 9.87
C PRO A 109 -4.99 3.49 9.72
N ILE A 110 -6.07 3.78 10.46
CA ILE A 110 -7.34 3.02 10.39
C ILE A 110 -7.97 2.93 9.00
N ALA A 111 -7.67 3.90 8.14
CA ALA A 111 -8.18 3.97 6.77
C ALA A 111 -7.35 3.12 5.78
N HIS A 112 -6.25 2.51 6.21
CA HIS A 112 -5.24 1.89 5.35
C HIS A 112 -5.02 0.41 5.68
N SER A 113 -4.42 -0.34 4.74
CA SER A 113 -4.03 -1.75 4.95
C SER A 113 -2.72 -1.80 5.74
N THR A 114 -2.73 -1.37 6.98
CA THR A 114 -1.54 -1.25 7.83
C THR A 114 -1.76 -1.84 9.24
N ILE A 115 -0.82 -1.62 10.16
CA ILE A 115 -0.90 -2.06 11.55
C ILE A 115 -1.39 -0.93 12.44
N LEU A 116 -2.28 -1.27 13.38
CA LEU A 116 -2.55 -0.47 14.57
C LEU A 116 -1.91 -1.08 15.82
N ILE A 117 -1.57 -0.18 16.75
CA ILE A 117 -1.14 -0.54 18.10
C ILE A 117 -2.21 -0.09 19.11
N ASP A 118 -2.54 -0.96 20.06
CA ASP A 118 -3.52 -0.73 21.14
C ASP A 118 -4.90 -0.31 20.62
N HIS A 119 -5.31 -0.85 19.47
CA HIS A 119 -6.53 -0.47 18.74
C HIS A 119 -6.66 1.05 18.47
N ASN A 120 -5.56 1.81 18.57
CA ASN A 120 -5.56 3.23 18.32
C ASN A 120 -5.61 3.51 16.81
N HIS A 121 -6.74 4.05 16.36
CA HIS A 121 -6.98 4.40 14.97
C HIS A 121 -5.98 5.44 14.39
N GLN A 122 -5.26 6.16 15.27
CA GLN A 122 -4.20 7.14 14.99
C GLN A 122 -2.84 6.69 15.58
N SER A 123 -2.58 5.38 15.55
CA SER A 123 -1.39 4.77 16.18
C SER A 123 -0.05 5.13 15.55
N GLN A 124 -0.04 5.87 14.44
CA GLN A 124 1.17 6.37 13.80
C GLN A 124 1.27 7.90 13.88
N GLN A 125 2.48 8.42 13.77
CA GLN A 125 2.78 9.83 13.57
C GLN A 125 3.39 10.09 12.20
N VAL A 126 3.37 11.36 11.78
CA VAL A 126 4.09 11.80 10.59
C VAL A 126 5.59 11.62 10.83
N GLY A 127 6.28 10.97 9.90
CA GLY A 127 7.74 10.87 9.90
C GLY A 127 8.39 12.09 9.25
N ASP A 128 9.70 12.23 9.43
CA ASP A 128 10.47 13.31 8.83
C ASP A 128 10.39 13.32 7.31
N HIS A 129 10.41 14.52 6.75
CA HIS A 129 10.46 14.72 5.31
C HIS A 129 11.85 14.40 4.74
N LEU A 130 11.91 13.82 3.55
CA LEU A 130 13.21 13.54 2.94
C LEU A 130 13.95 14.81 2.46
N VAL A 131 13.21 15.80 1.96
CA VAL A 131 13.81 16.95 1.23
C VAL A 131 13.18 18.32 1.55
N MET A 132 12.08 18.37 2.30
CA MET A 132 11.33 19.62 2.51
C MET A 132 11.85 20.42 3.70
N ALA A 133 12.30 19.72 4.75
CA ALA A 133 12.88 20.31 5.95
C ALA A 133 13.86 19.30 6.55
N ASP A 134 14.97 19.79 7.10
CA ASP A 134 15.91 18.95 7.84
C ASP A 134 15.22 18.37 9.09
N GLY A 135 15.40 17.06 9.30
CA GLY A 135 14.86 16.32 10.43
C GLY A 135 15.94 15.53 11.18
N PHE A 136 15.50 14.60 12.02
CA PHE A 136 16.35 13.67 12.76
C PHE A 136 16.47 12.29 12.06
N ASP A 137 16.11 12.23 10.77
CA ASP A 137 15.94 10.99 10.01
C ASP A 137 14.94 10.04 10.68
N ASP A 138 13.89 10.59 11.30
CA ASP A 138 12.84 9.84 11.98
C ASP A 138 11.71 9.46 11.01
N TYR A 139 12.01 8.52 10.12
CA TYR A 139 11.06 8.03 9.13
C TYR A 139 11.13 6.51 8.93
N ALA A 140 10.08 5.96 8.32
CA ALA A 140 10.07 4.59 7.84
C ALA A 140 10.98 4.42 6.61
N PHE A 141 11.56 3.25 6.43
CA PHE A 141 12.46 2.98 5.29
C PHE A 141 12.47 1.51 4.90
N ILE A 142 12.85 1.24 3.65
CA ILE A 142 13.09 -0.12 3.16
C ILE A 142 14.46 -0.57 3.68
N SER A 143 14.46 -1.44 4.69
CA SER A 143 15.68 -1.99 5.27
C SER A 143 16.35 -2.98 4.31
N HIS A 144 15.58 -3.89 3.70
CA HIS A 144 16.09 -4.93 2.81
C HIS A 144 15.24 -5.07 1.55
N PHE A 145 15.88 -5.43 0.44
CA PHE A 145 15.21 -5.79 -0.81
C PHE A 145 16.07 -6.79 -1.58
N LEU A 146 15.43 -7.83 -2.11
CA LEU A 146 16.03 -8.83 -2.97
C LEU A 146 15.04 -9.18 -4.08
N ASP A 147 15.55 -9.41 -5.27
CA ASP A 147 14.75 -9.97 -6.36
C ASP A 147 15.53 -11.11 -7.02
N GLY A 148 14.91 -12.28 -7.05
CA GLY A 148 15.44 -13.50 -7.64
C GLY A 148 14.46 -14.11 -8.63
N GLU A 149 14.89 -15.20 -9.28
CA GLU A 149 14.10 -15.85 -10.35
C GLU A 149 12.72 -16.32 -9.87
N ASN A 150 12.67 -16.98 -8.71
CA ASN A 150 11.44 -17.62 -8.20
C ASN A 150 10.77 -16.83 -7.06
N ALA A 151 11.46 -15.86 -6.49
CA ALA A 151 10.95 -15.08 -5.36
C ALA A 151 11.59 -13.70 -5.27
N ALA A 152 10.87 -12.74 -4.70
CA ALA A 152 11.37 -11.44 -4.30
C ALA A 152 11.02 -11.17 -2.83
N PHE A 153 11.82 -10.35 -2.18
CA PHE A 153 11.68 -10.04 -0.76
C PHE A 153 11.85 -8.54 -0.52
N THR A 154 11.06 -8.01 0.40
CA THR A 154 11.24 -6.66 0.94
C THR A 154 11.00 -6.66 2.43
N SER A 155 11.75 -5.83 3.14
CA SER A 155 11.54 -5.55 4.56
C SER A 155 11.53 -4.04 4.74
N GLY A 156 10.48 -3.52 5.37
CA GLY A 156 10.38 -2.13 5.74
C GLY A 156 10.37 -1.97 7.25
N ASP A 157 11.20 -1.08 7.76
CA ASP A 157 11.18 -0.64 9.15
C ASP A 157 10.19 0.52 9.28
N ILE A 158 9.16 0.33 10.12
CA ILE A 158 8.09 1.31 10.32
C ILE A 158 7.92 1.69 11.80
N GLY A 159 8.65 1.03 12.72
CA GLY A 159 8.37 1.10 14.16
C GLY A 159 8.60 2.45 14.80
N ARG A 160 9.50 3.26 14.23
CA ARG A 160 9.80 4.61 14.72
C ARG A 160 8.57 5.52 14.80
N LEU A 161 7.61 5.27 13.92
CA LEU A 161 6.44 6.12 13.77
C LEU A 161 5.29 5.76 14.72
N TYR A 162 5.47 4.77 15.59
CA TYR A 162 4.43 4.27 16.49
C TYR A 162 4.55 4.83 17.92
N TRP A 163 4.86 6.13 18.05
CA TRP A 163 4.86 6.86 19.33
C TRP A 163 5.70 6.21 20.45
N GLY A 164 6.76 5.47 20.11
CA GLY A 164 7.57 4.74 21.08
C GLY A 164 6.86 3.58 21.79
N LYS A 165 5.67 3.17 21.33
CA LYS A 165 4.93 2.00 21.87
C LYS A 165 5.62 0.68 21.58
N VAL A 166 6.38 0.63 20.49
CA VAL A 166 7.20 -0.50 20.09
C VAL A 166 8.66 -0.07 20.08
N LYS A 167 9.54 -0.98 20.49
CA LYS A 167 10.99 -0.79 20.36
C LYS A 167 11.44 -0.91 18.91
N SER A 168 10.81 -1.79 18.16
CA SER A 168 11.05 -1.98 16.72
C SER A 168 9.87 -2.70 16.08
N MET A 169 9.57 -2.35 14.83
CA MET A 169 8.56 -3.03 14.02
C MET A 169 9.03 -3.09 12.57
N GLN A 170 9.00 -4.28 12.00
CA GLN A 170 9.35 -4.53 10.61
C GLN A 170 8.22 -5.28 9.90
N ARG A 171 7.84 -4.80 8.73
CA ARG A 171 6.96 -5.49 7.80
C ARG A 171 7.79 -6.21 6.75
N ASN A 172 7.71 -7.53 6.74
CA ASN A 172 8.46 -8.37 5.81
C ASN A 172 7.50 -9.02 4.82
N VAL A 173 7.79 -8.92 3.53
CA VAL A 173 6.98 -9.53 2.48
C VAL A 173 7.86 -10.35 1.57
N LEU A 174 7.61 -11.65 1.53
CA LEU A 174 8.18 -12.59 0.57
C LEU A 174 7.15 -12.87 -0.52
N TYR A 175 7.44 -12.43 -1.73
CA TYR A 175 6.68 -12.74 -2.92
C TYR A 175 7.22 -14.01 -3.57
N LEU A 176 6.43 -15.07 -3.53
CA LEU A 176 6.63 -16.30 -4.27
C LEU A 176 5.97 -16.15 -5.64
N LYS A 177 6.81 -16.05 -6.68
CA LYS A 177 6.34 -15.81 -8.05
C LYS A 177 5.50 -17.01 -8.53
N PRO A 178 4.39 -16.78 -9.25
CA PRO A 178 3.93 -15.48 -9.72
C PRO A 178 2.86 -14.79 -8.86
N ARG A 179 2.27 -15.39 -7.82
CA ARG A 179 1.02 -14.84 -7.24
C ARG A 179 0.82 -15.03 -5.74
N THR A 180 1.85 -15.43 -5.00
CA THR A 180 1.69 -15.76 -3.57
C THR A 180 2.57 -14.86 -2.72
N LEU A 181 1.99 -14.33 -1.64
CA LEU A 181 2.72 -13.54 -0.64
C LEU A 181 2.76 -14.31 0.68
N LEU A 182 3.92 -14.27 1.34
CA LEU A 182 4.04 -14.51 2.76
C LEU A 182 4.39 -13.17 3.43
N MET A 183 3.50 -12.66 4.26
CA MET A 183 3.71 -11.44 5.04
C MET A 183 4.00 -11.82 6.49
N LEU A 184 5.07 -11.27 7.05
CA LEU A 184 5.50 -11.47 8.43
C LEU A 184 5.83 -10.11 9.05
N ASP A 185 4.97 -9.66 9.94
CA ASP A 185 5.22 -8.49 10.76
C ASP A 185 5.96 -8.92 12.03
N THR A 186 7.15 -8.37 12.26
CA THR A 186 7.96 -8.63 13.46
C THR A 186 7.91 -7.40 14.36
N ILE A 187 7.31 -7.55 15.54
CA ILE A 187 7.03 -6.44 16.46
C ILE A 187 7.63 -6.77 17.81
N TYR A 188 8.42 -5.84 18.34
CA TYR A 188 8.95 -5.90 19.69
C TYR A 188 8.34 -4.76 20.49
N PRO A 189 7.51 -5.03 21.51
CA PRO A 189 6.95 -4.00 22.38
C PRO A 189 8.06 -3.20 23.07
N ALA A 190 7.74 -1.96 23.48
CA ALA A 190 8.65 -1.14 24.26
C ALA A 190 8.63 -1.56 25.74
N GLU A 191 8.02 -0.74 26.61
CA GLU A 191 7.98 -1.02 28.05
C GLU A 191 6.88 -2.00 28.46
N ASN A 192 5.74 -1.96 27.76
CA ASN A 192 4.56 -2.76 28.07
C ASN A 192 4.18 -3.61 26.85
N ASP A 193 3.50 -4.73 27.09
CA ASP A 193 2.83 -5.47 26.04
C ASP A 193 1.82 -4.57 25.30
N VAL A 194 1.61 -4.86 24.02
CA VAL A 194 0.73 -4.09 23.14
C VAL A 194 -0.20 -5.00 22.37
N ASP A 195 -1.40 -4.51 22.09
CA ASP A 195 -2.30 -5.17 21.14
C ASP A 195 -1.93 -4.75 19.72
N VAL A 196 -1.91 -5.72 18.80
CA VAL A 196 -1.56 -5.51 17.40
C VAL A 196 -2.76 -5.86 16.53
N THR A 197 -3.22 -4.90 15.72
CA THR A 197 -4.28 -5.12 14.73
C THR A 197 -3.70 -4.99 13.33
N LEU A 198 -3.88 -6.01 12.49
CA LEU A 198 -3.54 -5.95 11.07
C LEU A 198 -4.80 -5.63 10.25
N LEU A 199 -4.77 -4.54 9.50
CA LEU A 199 -5.88 -4.07 8.68
C LEU A 199 -5.73 -4.50 7.22
N TYR A 200 -6.87 -4.82 6.61
CA TYR A 200 -7.02 -5.09 5.19
C TYR A 200 -8.20 -4.27 4.67
N GLN A 201 -7.95 -3.36 3.74
CA GLN A 201 -8.97 -2.47 3.18
C GLN A 201 -9.45 -2.99 1.82
N THR A 202 -10.77 -3.11 1.66
CA THR A 202 -11.46 -3.45 0.40
C THR A 202 -12.72 -2.60 0.27
N ALA A 203 -13.26 -2.46 -0.94
CA ALA A 203 -14.41 -1.59 -1.23
C ALA A 203 -15.68 -1.91 -0.41
N HIS A 204 -16.05 -3.19 -0.28
CA HIS A 204 -17.36 -3.55 0.26
C HIS A 204 -17.28 -4.60 1.36
N LEU A 205 -18.03 -4.36 2.44
CA LEU A 205 -18.17 -5.31 3.54
C LEU A 205 -18.72 -6.66 3.07
N GLY A 206 -19.65 -6.64 2.11
CA GLY A 206 -20.26 -7.85 1.55
C GLY A 206 -19.31 -8.77 0.79
N ASP A 207 -18.13 -8.27 0.39
CA ASP A 207 -17.11 -9.06 -0.31
C ASP A 207 -16.27 -9.90 0.67
N ILE A 208 -16.39 -9.64 1.97
CA ILE A 208 -15.53 -10.19 3.02
C ILE A 208 -16.20 -11.39 3.68
N THR A 209 -15.46 -12.49 3.80
CA THR A 209 -15.77 -13.57 4.75
C THR A 209 -14.61 -13.66 5.75
N ALA A 210 -14.84 -13.21 6.98
CA ALA A 210 -13.87 -13.29 8.05
C ALA A 210 -13.87 -14.69 8.69
N GLY A 211 -12.69 -15.23 8.96
CA GLY A 211 -12.54 -16.50 9.67
C GLY A 211 -11.21 -16.60 10.41
N ASN A 212 -11.22 -17.23 11.58
CA ASN A 212 -10.07 -17.24 12.50
C ASN A 212 -8.80 -17.86 11.90
N THR A 213 -8.93 -18.85 11.01
CA THR A 213 -7.77 -19.47 10.34
C THR A 213 -7.58 -18.94 8.91
N MET A 214 -8.66 -18.50 8.28
CA MET A 214 -8.64 -18.02 6.91
C MET A 214 -9.80 -17.06 6.69
N SER A 215 -9.48 -15.90 6.13
CA SER A 215 -10.45 -14.95 5.59
C SER A 215 -10.41 -14.96 4.06
N THR A 216 -11.49 -14.51 3.42
CA THR A 216 -11.53 -14.33 1.97
C THR A 216 -12.12 -12.99 1.58
N ILE A 217 -11.67 -12.46 0.45
CA ILE A 217 -12.27 -11.30 -0.24
C ILE A 217 -12.66 -11.76 -1.64
N SER A 218 -13.93 -11.69 -2.03
CA SER A 218 -14.41 -12.12 -3.35
C SER A 218 -14.89 -10.92 -4.17
N LYS A 219 -14.29 -10.70 -5.34
CA LYS A 219 -14.58 -9.58 -6.25
C LYS A 219 -14.50 -10.05 -7.70
N ASP A 220 -15.41 -9.59 -8.55
CA ASP A 220 -15.44 -9.86 -10.01
C ASP A 220 -15.31 -11.35 -10.40
N GLY A 221 -15.82 -12.26 -9.57
CA GLY A 221 -15.72 -13.70 -9.79
C GLY A 221 -14.37 -14.34 -9.39
N ASN A 222 -13.44 -13.56 -8.84
CA ASN A 222 -12.19 -14.02 -8.26
C ASN A 222 -12.23 -13.97 -6.72
N THR A 223 -11.35 -14.72 -6.06
CA THR A 223 -11.25 -14.76 -4.59
C THR A 223 -9.79 -14.68 -4.13
N LEU A 224 -9.50 -13.73 -3.24
CA LEU A 224 -8.28 -13.67 -2.46
C LEU A 224 -8.44 -14.48 -1.18
N PHE A 225 -7.50 -15.40 -0.92
CA PHE A 225 -7.43 -16.16 0.32
C PHE A 225 -6.35 -15.59 1.24
N ILE A 226 -6.73 -15.24 2.47
CA ILE A 226 -5.83 -14.72 3.50
C ILE A 226 -5.77 -15.76 4.61
N ARG A 227 -4.67 -16.50 4.68
CA ARG A 227 -4.47 -17.53 5.72
C ARG A 227 -3.71 -16.96 6.90
N HIS A 228 -4.31 -17.02 8.08
CA HIS A 228 -3.73 -16.57 9.33
C HIS A 228 -2.88 -17.70 9.91
N LEU A 229 -1.54 -17.53 9.87
CA LEU A 229 -0.59 -18.56 10.29
C LEU A 229 -0.15 -18.42 11.75
N TYR A 230 0.00 -17.18 12.21
CA TYR A 230 0.44 -16.82 13.55
C TYR A 230 -0.03 -15.39 13.86
N PRO A 231 -0.37 -15.04 15.11
CA PRO A 231 -0.39 -15.90 16.31
C PRO A 231 -1.44 -17.02 16.22
N GLU A 232 -1.27 -18.07 17.04
CA GLU A 232 -2.16 -19.26 17.01
C GLU A 232 -3.63 -18.90 17.28
N ASN A 233 -3.85 -17.83 18.05
CA ASN A 233 -5.16 -17.29 18.36
C ASN A 233 -5.22 -15.83 17.90
N THR A 234 -6.16 -15.53 17.02
CA THR A 234 -6.45 -14.19 16.51
C THR A 234 -7.95 -13.94 16.58
N GLU A 235 -8.32 -12.72 16.97
CA GLU A 235 -9.66 -12.22 16.72
C GLU A 235 -9.71 -11.65 15.31
N VAL A 236 -10.68 -12.08 14.52
CA VAL A 236 -10.81 -11.70 13.11
C VAL A 236 -12.24 -11.25 12.87
N GLU A 237 -12.40 -10.03 12.37
CA GLU A 237 -13.69 -9.42 12.10
C GLU A 237 -13.72 -8.73 10.74
N ALA A 238 -14.90 -8.71 10.13
CA ALA A 238 -15.20 -7.85 9.00
C ALA A 238 -16.02 -6.68 9.53
N VAL A 239 -15.51 -5.46 9.37
CA VAL A 239 -16.06 -4.28 10.05
C VAL A 239 -16.48 -3.25 9.02
N GLU A 240 -17.71 -2.76 9.13
CA GLU A 240 -18.12 -1.56 8.41
C GLU A 240 -17.39 -0.36 9.00
N THR A 241 -17.01 0.57 8.13
CA THR A 241 -16.20 1.71 8.52
C THR A 241 -16.87 3.00 8.08
N PRO A 242 -16.43 4.15 8.59
CA PRO A 242 -17.16 5.39 8.33
C PRO A 242 -17.28 5.68 6.84
N HIS A 243 -18.49 6.05 6.44
CA HIS A 243 -18.79 6.54 5.11
C HIS A 243 -18.38 8.01 5.00
N TYR A 244 -17.59 8.31 3.97
CA TYR A 244 -17.14 9.67 3.67
C TYR A 244 -18.20 10.44 2.90
N LEU A 245 -18.08 11.77 2.87
CA LEU A 245 -19.11 12.67 2.35
C LEU A 245 -19.61 12.29 0.94
N TYR A 246 -18.72 11.95 0.00
CA TYR A 246 -19.13 11.56 -1.35
C TYR A 246 -19.58 10.12 -1.47
N THR A 247 -19.19 9.24 -0.55
CA THR A 247 -19.80 7.91 -0.47
C THR A 247 -21.28 8.07 -0.14
N LEU A 248 -21.61 8.86 0.89
CA LEU A 248 -22.99 9.13 1.31
C LEU A 248 -23.84 9.86 0.26
N GLN A 249 -23.23 10.72 -0.58
CA GLN A 249 -23.97 11.46 -1.61
C GLN A 249 -24.29 10.63 -2.86
N ARG A 250 -23.62 9.48 -3.04
CA ARG A 250 -23.73 8.65 -4.25
C ARG A 250 -24.52 7.36 -4.03
N GLU A 251 -24.87 7.06 -2.78
CA GLU A 251 -25.88 6.07 -2.38
C GLU A 251 -27.29 6.65 -2.47
#